data_AF-A0A023CXP0-F1
#
_entry.id   AF-A0A023CXP0-F1
#
_cell.length_a   1.000
_cell.length_b   1.000
_cell.length_c   1.000
_cell.angle_alpha   90.00
_cell.angle_beta   90.00
_cell.angle_gamma   90.00
#
_symmetry.space_group_name_H-M   'P 1'
#
loop_
_entity.id
_entity.type
_entity.pdbx_description
1 polymer ?
#
loop_
_entity_poly.entity_id
_entity_poly.type
_entity_poly.pdbx_seq_one_letter_code
_entity_poly.pdbx_strand_id
1 'polypeptide(L)'
;MKASHGYLSELEHYLSPLTSEEKDDAINFYSEYIEDAGLQTKEDIERKLGTARQLSRKILADHSIKVDEDNRQKNKKTSPRSNSKMIWIIILAIISAPMTLGIGGVLLLLIMVAILTAAIVAVAGLATLIVVMAMCLYTGALLLFTHWTVGMFYLGCGLTALGVLLVAVPLLYWLCSVIMQIVANFARYLYRRFSKRRQREV
;
A
#
# COMPACT_ATOMS: atom_id res chain seq x y z
N MET A 1 -6.86 -62.26 -19.98
CA MET A 1 -7.67 -61.37 -19.13
C MET A 1 -7.44 -61.49 -17.62
N LYS A 2 -7.12 -62.67 -17.03
CA LYS A 2 -6.85 -62.75 -15.57
C LYS A 2 -5.60 -61.97 -15.10
N ALA A 3 -4.54 -61.91 -15.92
CA ALA A 3 -3.29 -61.22 -15.55
C ALA A 3 -3.48 -59.69 -15.42
N SER A 4 -4.23 -59.08 -16.34
CA SER A 4 -4.54 -57.65 -16.34
C SER A 4 -5.37 -57.23 -15.11
N HIS A 5 -6.35 -58.06 -14.73
CA HIS A 5 -7.19 -57.80 -13.55
C HIS A 5 -6.38 -57.84 -12.24
N GLY A 6 -5.43 -58.77 -12.12
CA GLY A 6 -4.54 -58.86 -10.96
C GLY A 6 -3.60 -57.65 -10.83
N TYR A 7 -3.04 -57.18 -11.95
CA TYR A 7 -2.17 -55.98 -11.96
C TYR A 7 -2.95 -54.70 -11.62
N LEU A 8 -4.15 -54.53 -12.17
CA LEU A 8 -4.99 -53.35 -11.90
C LEU A 8 -5.50 -53.32 -10.45
N SER A 9 -5.88 -54.46 -9.88
CA SER A 9 -6.27 -54.55 -8.46
C SER A 9 -5.09 -54.20 -7.53
N GLU A 10 -3.87 -54.61 -7.89
CA GLU A 10 -2.66 -54.24 -7.14
C GLU A 10 -2.35 -52.73 -7.26
N LEU A 11 -2.57 -52.14 -8.45
CA LEU A 11 -2.45 -50.70 -8.68
C LEU A 11 -3.47 -49.89 -7.86
N GLU A 12 -4.71 -50.34 -7.81
CA GLU A 12 -5.80 -49.72 -7.04
C GLU A 12 -5.46 -49.64 -5.54
N HIS A 13 -4.90 -50.72 -4.99
CA HIS A 13 -4.45 -50.74 -3.59
C HIS A 13 -3.38 -49.68 -3.31
N TYR A 14 -2.40 -49.50 -4.21
CA TYR A 14 -1.36 -48.48 -4.04
C TYR A 14 -1.84 -47.05 -4.30
N LEU A 15 -2.96 -46.87 -5.01
CA LEU A 15 -3.59 -45.56 -5.20
C LEU A 15 -4.51 -45.15 -4.03
N SER A 16 -4.54 -45.92 -2.92
CA SER A 16 -5.34 -45.62 -1.72
C SER A 16 -5.35 -44.15 -1.25
N PRO A 17 -4.28 -43.33 -1.40
CA PRO A 17 -4.30 -41.91 -1.05
C PRO A 17 -5.19 -41.00 -1.93
N LEU A 18 -5.63 -41.43 -3.11
CA LEU A 18 -6.51 -40.66 -4.01
C LEU A 18 -7.98 -40.79 -3.60
N THR A 19 -8.82 -39.87 -4.07
CA THR A 19 -10.28 -39.99 -3.93
C THR A 19 -10.81 -41.18 -4.75
N SER A 20 -12.01 -41.68 -4.41
CA SER A 20 -12.59 -42.83 -5.13
C SER A 20 -12.80 -42.55 -6.62
N GLU A 21 -13.20 -41.33 -6.99
CA GLU A 21 -13.38 -40.92 -8.39
C GLU A 21 -12.05 -40.94 -9.16
N GLU A 22 -10.98 -40.36 -8.60
CA GLU A 22 -9.68 -40.31 -9.28
C GLU A 22 -9.02 -41.69 -9.40
N LYS A 23 -9.32 -42.61 -8.47
CA LYS A 23 -8.90 -44.01 -8.57
C LYS A 23 -9.58 -44.71 -9.72
N ASP A 24 -10.91 -44.60 -9.81
CA ASP A 24 -11.70 -45.24 -10.86
C ASP A 24 -11.27 -44.74 -12.25
N ASP A 25 -11.03 -43.43 -12.39
CA ASP A 25 -10.52 -42.84 -13.62
C ASP A 25 -9.15 -43.39 -14.02
N ALA A 26 -8.21 -43.48 -13.06
CA ALA A 26 -6.88 -44.01 -13.31
C ALA A 26 -6.91 -45.50 -13.69
N ILE A 27 -7.72 -46.31 -12.99
CA ILE A 27 -7.87 -47.73 -13.29
C ILE A 27 -8.49 -47.94 -14.67
N ASN A 28 -9.54 -47.19 -15.00
CA ASN A 28 -10.19 -47.27 -16.32
C ASN A 28 -9.21 -46.92 -17.45
N PHE A 29 -8.47 -45.82 -17.32
CA PHE A 29 -7.48 -45.40 -18.32
C PHE A 29 -6.42 -46.47 -18.59
N TYR A 30 -5.83 -47.06 -17.54
CA TYR A 30 -4.81 -48.08 -17.72
C TYR A 30 -5.40 -49.42 -18.16
N SER A 31 -6.67 -49.70 -17.85
CA SER A 31 -7.36 -50.88 -18.35
C SER A 31 -7.55 -50.83 -19.87
N GLU A 32 -8.03 -49.69 -20.39
CA GLU A 32 -8.17 -49.42 -21.83
C GLU A 32 -6.80 -49.46 -22.52
N TYR A 33 -5.76 -48.85 -21.92
CA TYR A 33 -4.41 -48.90 -22.48
C TYR A 33 -3.84 -50.33 -22.57
N ILE A 34 -4.07 -51.17 -21.57
CA ILE A 34 -3.62 -52.58 -21.55
C ILE A 34 -4.32 -53.38 -22.64
N GLU A 35 -5.61 -53.12 -22.85
CA GLU A 35 -6.43 -53.74 -23.90
C GLU A 35 -5.99 -53.31 -25.30
N ASP A 36 -5.87 -52.01 -25.54
CA ASP A 36 -5.42 -51.43 -26.82
C ASP A 36 -3.99 -51.84 -27.18
N ALA A 37 -3.09 -51.90 -26.18
CA ALA A 37 -1.71 -52.32 -26.38
C ALA A 37 -1.56 -53.84 -26.49
N GLY A 38 -2.64 -54.61 -26.32
CA GLY A 38 -2.64 -56.07 -26.42
C GLY A 38 -1.77 -56.77 -25.40
N LEU A 39 -1.62 -56.22 -24.19
CA LEU A 39 -0.72 -56.76 -23.16
C LEU A 39 -1.42 -57.91 -22.42
N GLN A 40 -1.05 -59.15 -22.77
CA GLN A 40 -1.75 -60.35 -22.29
C GLN A 40 -1.12 -60.99 -21.03
N THR A 41 0.17 -60.74 -20.78
CA THR A 41 0.92 -61.31 -19.65
C THR A 41 1.30 -60.24 -18.63
N LYS A 42 1.52 -60.63 -17.36
CA LYS A 42 1.89 -59.68 -16.29
C LYS A 42 3.25 -59.05 -16.59
N GLU A 43 4.15 -59.84 -17.15
CA GLU A 43 5.51 -59.45 -17.52
C GLU A 43 5.51 -58.39 -18.63
N ASP A 44 4.63 -58.51 -19.63
CA ASP A 44 4.48 -57.51 -20.68
C ASP A 44 3.93 -56.18 -20.18
N ILE A 45 2.98 -56.25 -19.22
CA ILE A 45 2.43 -55.07 -18.54
C ILE A 45 3.54 -54.39 -17.72
N GLU A 46 4.29 -55.14 -16.92
CA GLU A 46 5.36 -54.60 -16.10
C GLU A 46 6.52 -54.03 -16.91
N ARG A 47 6.84 -54.63 -18.06
CA ARG A 47 7.87 -54.10 -18.96
C ARG A 47 7.50 -52.73 -19.53
N LYS A 48 6.21 -52.49 -19.80
CA LYS A 48 5.75 -51.29 -20.51
C LYS A 48 5.27 -50.19 -19.56
N LEU A 49 4.62 -50.55 -18.47
CA LEU A 49 4.07 -49.62 -17.47
C LEU A 49 4.89 -49.55 -16.18
N GLY A 50 5.83 -50.49 -15.98
CA GLY A 50 6.52 -50.68 -14.70
C GLY A 50 5.71 -51.57 -13.77
N THR A 51 6.24 -51.87 -12.59
CA THR A 51 5.47 -52.56 -11.55
C THR A 51 4.31 -51.67 -11.06
N ALA A 52 3.21 -52.27 -10.56
CA ALA A 52 2.05 -51.53 -10.04
C ALA A 52 2.45 -50.47 -8.99
N ARG A 53 3.48 -50.76 -8.18
CA ARG A 53 4.06 -49.85 -7.19
C ARG A 53 4.86 -48.69 -7.80
N GLN A 54 5.56 -48.92 -8.91
CA GLN A 54 6.29 -47.85 -9.61
C GLN A 54 5.33 -46.93 -10.34
N LEU A 55 4.31 -47.50 -10.98
CA LEU A 55 3.27 -46.76 -11.67
C LEU A 55 2.46 -45.90 -10.69
N SER A 56 2.03 -46.45 -9.56
CA SER A 56 1.31 -45.70 -8.53
C SER A 56 2.13 -44.54 -7.98
N ARG A 57 3.43 -44.72 -7.74
CA ARG A 57 4.33 -43.63 -7.31
C ARG A 57 4.41 -42.51 -8.35
N LYS A 58 4.40 -42.86 -9.64
CA LYS A 58 4.42 -41.87 -10.73
C LYS A 58 3.09 -41.10 -10.81
N ILE A 59 1.97 -41.79 -10.70
CA ILE A 59 0.62 -41.19 -10.66
C ILE A 59 0.46 -40.29 -9.42
N LEU A 60 0.84 -40.79 -8.24
CA LEU A 60 0.82 -40.04 -6.98
C LEU A 60 1.77 -38.83 -7.00
N ALA A 61 2.91 -38.92 -7.67
CA ALA A 61 3.82 -37.79 -7.83
C ALA A 61 3.25 -36.73 -8.77
N ASP A 62 2.62 -37.12 -9.89
CA ASP A 62 1.94 -36.18 -10.79
C ASP A 62 0.75 -35.50 -10.08
N HIS A 63 0.01 -36.27 -9.29
CA HIS A 63 -1.07 -35.75 -8.43
C HIS A 63 -0.53 -34.82 -7.34
N SER A 64 0.55 -35.20 -6.65
CA SER A 64 1.19 -34.34 -5.63
C SER A 64 1.75 -33.05 -6.23
N ILE A 65 2.20 -33.04 -7.49
CA ILE A 65 2.59 -31.81 -8.18
C ILE A 65 1.36 -30.93 -8.46
N LYS A 66 0.22 -31.51 -8.87
CA LYS A 66 -1.05 -30.76 -9.02
C LYS A 66 -1.59 -30.25 -7.67
N VAL A 67 -1.46 -31.02 -6.60
CA VAL A 67 -1.89 -30.65 -5.23
C VAL A 67 -0.92 -29.67 -4.57
N ASP A 68 0.38 -29.73 -4.86
CA ASP A 68 1.38 -28.75 -4.43
C ASP A 68 1.27 -27.46 -5.28
N GLU A 69 0.78 -27.50 -6.52
CA GLU A 69 0.33 -26.30 -7.24
C GLU A 69 -0.95 -25.68 -6.64
N ASP A 70 -1.93 -26.49 -6.22
CA ASP A 70 -3.14 -26.01 -5.51
C ASP A 70 -2.83 -25.48 -4.10
N ASN A 71 -1.92 -26.13 -3.35
CA ASN A 71 -1.46 -25.67 -2.04
C ASN A 71 -0.46 -24.50 -2.13
N ARG A 72 0.42 -24.44 -3.14
CA ARG A 72 1.25 -23.26 -3.40
C ARG A 72 0.43 -22.07 -3.90
N GLN A 73 -0.73 -22.26 -4.51
CA GLN A 73 -1.68 -21.15 -4.71
C GLN A 73 -2.31 -20.64 -3.40
N LYS A 74 -2.41 -21.48 -2.35
CA LYS A 74 -2.85 -21.03 -1.02
C LYS A 74 -1.76 -20.35 -0.18
N ASN A 75 -0.47 -20.63 -0.41
CA ASN A 75 0.59 -20.06 0.47
C ASN A 75 1.72 -19.29 -0.24
N LYS A 76 2.02 -19.52 -1.53
CA LYS A 76 2.94 -18.67 -2.29
C LYS A 76 2.99 -19.09 -3.77
N LYS A 77 2.16 -18.46 -4.61
CA LYS A 77 2.38 -18.11 -6.03
C LYS A 77 1.04 -17.92 -6.75
N THR A 78 0.80 -16.68 -7.19
CA THR A 78 0.16 -16.34 -8.48
C THR A 78 -0.95 -17.29 -8.96
N SER A 79 -2.19 -17.05 -8.55
CA SER A 79 -3.36 -17.70 -9.16
C SER A 79 -3.83 -16.92 -10.41
N PRO A 80 -3.97 -17.57 -11.58
CA PRO A 80 -4.58 -17.00 -12.78
C PRO A 80 -6.12 -17.05 -12.72
N ARG A 81 -6.70 -16.91 -11.51
CA ARG A 81 -8.09 -16.48 -11.30
C ARG A 81 -8.17 -15.08 -10.69
N SER A 82 -7.05 -14.38 -10.74
CA SER A 82 -6.94 -12.97 -10.44
C SER A 82 -7.52 -12.09 -11.54
N ASN A 83 -8.23 -12.53 -12.58
CA ASN A 83 -8.79 -11.54 -13.52
C ASN A 83 -9.87 -10.69 -12.86
N SER A 84 -10.79 -11.26 -12.05
CA SER A 84 -11.75 -10.43 -11.31
C SER A 84 -11.09 -9.64 -10.19
N LYS A 85 -10.13 -10.19 -9.44
CA LYS A 85 -9.40 -9.44 -8.39
C LYS A 85 -8.41 -8.41 -8.96
N MET A 86 -7.80 -8.66 -10.11
CA MET A 86 -6.93 -7.73 -10.84
C MET A 86 -7.77 -6.68 -11.54
N ILE A 87 -8.92 -7.02 -12.13
CA ILE A 87 -9.90 -6.05 -12.65
C ILE A 87 -10.48 -5.23 -11.50
N TRP A 88 -10.75 -5.82 -10.34
CA TRP A 88 -11.19 -5.10 -9.15
C TRP A 88 -10.08 -4.22 -8.58
N ILE A 89 -8.83 -4.67 -8.58
CA ILE A 89 -7.64 -3.88 -8.23
C ILE A 89 -7.36 -2.82 -9.29
N ILE A 90 -7.61 -3.06 -10.58
CA ILE A 90 -7.45 -2.10 -11.68
C ILE A 90 -8.56 -1.06 -11.62
N ILE A 91 -9.80 -1.42 -11.31
CA ILE A 91 -10.92 -0.51 -11.05
C ILE A 91 -10.64 0.30 -9.78
N LEU A 92 -10.20 -0.34 -8.71
CA LEU A 92 -9.80 0.33 -7.47
C LEU A 92 -8.54 1.18 -7.68
N ALA A 93 -7.64 0.80 -8.60
CA ALA A 93 -6.47 1.57 -9.00
C ALA A 93 -6.84 2.74 -9.92
N ILE A 94 -7.83 2.61 -10.81
CA ILE A 94 -8.31 3.68 -11.69
C ILE A 94 -9.22 4.65 -10.92
N ILE A 95 -9.86 4.22 -9.83
CA ILE A 95 -10.59 5.10 -8.91
C ILE A 95 -9.62 5.73 -7.90
N SER A 96 -8.63 4.99 -7.41
CA SER A 96 -7.61 5.53 -6.49
C SER A 96 -6.52 6.35 -7.20
N ALA A 97 -6.26 6.16 -8.50
CA ALA A 97 -5.30 6.94 -9.28
C ALA A 97 -5.66 8.43 -9.40
N PRO A 98 -6.89 8.83 -9.78
CA PRO A 98 -7.31 10.23 -9.79
C PRO A 98 -7.42 10.76 -8.37
N MET A 99 -7.76 9.92 -7.38
CA MET A 99 -7.69 10.29 -5.97
C MET A 99 -6.24 10.56 -5.52
N THR A 100 -5.25 9.75 -5.88
CA THR A 100 -3.88 9.89 -5.36
C THR A 100 -3.14 11.04 -6.03
N LEU A 101 -3.39 11.29 -7.33
CA LEU A 101 -2.86 12.47 -8.02
C LEU A 101 -3.65 13.74 -7.68
N GLY A 102 -4.99 13.65 -7.64
CA GLY A 102 -5.89 14.77 -7.41
C GLY A 102 -5.93 15.21 -5.94
N ILE A 103 -6.09 14.29 -4.98
CA ILE A 103 -6.14 14.64 -3.53
C ILE A 103 -4.77 15.06 -3.04
N GLY A 104 -3.69 14.43 -3.52
CA GLY A 104 -2.33 14.86 -3.20
C GLY A 104 -2.10 16.31 -3.63
N GLY A 105 -2.47 16.66 -4.87
CA GLY A 105 -2.36 18.03 -5.38
C GLY A 105 -3.31 19.02 -4.68
N VAL A 106 -4.58 18.66 -4.49
CA VAL A 106 -5.57 19.52 -3.82
C VAL A 106 -5.20 19.76 -2.36
N LEU A 107 -4.74 18.75 -1.64
CA LEU A 107 -4.29 18.90 -0.25
C LEU A 107 -3.06 19.80 -0.16
N LEU A 108 -2.10 19.65 -1.08
CA LEU A 108 -0.92 20.52 -1.16
C LEU A 108 -1.31 21.98 -1.44
N LEU A 109 -2.26 22.17 -2.36
CA LEU A 109 -2.76 23.48 -2.74
C LEU A 109 -3.53 24.13 -1.58
N LEU A 110 -4.36 23.37 -0.87
CA LEU A 110 -5.04 23.82 0.35
C LEU A 110 -4.05 24.21 1.45
N ILE A 111 -3.00 23.41 1.67
CA ILE A 111 -1.94 23.73 2.64
C ILE A 111 -1.21 25.01 2.23
N MET A 112 -0.85 25.17 0.95
CA MET A 112 -0.23 26.40 0.45
C MET A 112 -1.11 27.63 0.62
N VAL A 113 -2.41 27.52 0.28
CA VAL A 113 -3.37 28.61 0.47
C VAL A 113 -3.53 28.93 1.95
N ALA A 114 -3.66 27.93 2.82
CA ALA A 114 -3.75 28.14 4.27
C ALA A 114 -2.51 28.82 4.85
N ILE A 115 -1.31 28.48 4.36
CA ILE A 115 -0.07 29.12 4.78
C ILE A 115 -0.02 30.57 4.30
N LEU A 116 -0.39 30.84 3.05
CA LEU A 116 -0.44 32.20 2.50
C LEU A 116 -1.45 33.07 3.25
N THR A 117 -2.65 32.57 3.51
CA THR A 117 -3.66 33.32 4.27
C THR A 117 -3.21 33.56 5.70
N ALA A 118 -2.63 32.57 6.37
CA ALA A 118 -2.08 32.74 7.71
C ALA A 118 -0.95 33.78 7.73
N ALA A 119 -0.06 33.79 6.74
CA ALA A 119 1.01 34.77 6.63
C ALA A 119 0.46 36.19 6.42
N ILE A 120 -0.54 36.37 5.55
CA ILE A 120 -1.19 37.66 5.31
C ILE A 120 -1.85 38.17 6.59
N VAL A 121 -2.62 37.31 7.27
CA VAL A 121 -3.29 37.67 8.54
C VAL A 121 -2.26 38.04 9.61
N ALA A 122 -1.16 37.31 9.71
CA ALA A 122 -0.12 37.60 10.67
C ALA A 122 0.58 38.95 10.40
N VAL A 123 0.89 39.26 9.14
CA VAL A 123 1.48 40.55 8.74
C VAL A 123 0.50 41.70 8.98
N ALA A 124 -0.77 41.53 8.62
CA ALA A 124 -1.81 42.53 8.89
C ALA A 124 -1.99 42.75 10.40
N GLY A 125 -2.01 41.67 11.19
CA GLY A 125 -2.06 41.73 12.65
C GLY A 125 -0.89 42.52 13.24
N LEU A 126 0.33 42.25 12.77
CA LEU A 126 1.54 43.00 13.13
C LEU A 126 1.42 44.49 12.81
N ALA A 127 0.95 44.84 11.61
CA ALA A 127 0.74 46.24 11.22
C ALA A 127 -0.29 46.92 12.14
N THR A 128 -1.41 46.25 12.44
CA THR A 128 -2.43 46.81 13.34
C THR A 128 -1.89 47.00 14.77
N LEU A 129 -1.08 46.06 15.28
CA LEU A 129 -0.44 46.18 16.59
C LEU A 129 0.50 47.39 16.65
N ILE A 130 1.28 47.63 15.59
CA ILE A 130 2.19 48.79 15.53
C ILE A 130 1.39 50.10 15.55
N VAL A 131 0.30 50.19 14.79
CA VAL A 131 -0.56 51.39 14.76
C VAL A 131 -1.22 51.63 16.12
N VAL A 132 -1.77 50.59 16.75
CA VAL A 132 -2.38 50.69 18.08
C VAL A 132 -1.35 51.10 19.13
N MET A 133 -0.15 50.52 19.09
CA MET A 133 0.95 50.87 19.99
C MET A 133 1.35 52.34 19.82
N ALA A 134 1.53 52.82 18.59
CA ALA A 134 1.87 54.22 18.32
C ALA A 134 0.78 55.18 18.81
N MET A 135 -0.50 54.86 18.56
CA MET A 135 -1.63 55.66 19.07
C MET A 135 -1.69 55.68 20.59
N CYS A 136 -1.48 54.54 21.26
CA CYS A 136 -1.49 54.46 22.73
C CYS A 136 -0.34 55.25 23.36
N LEU A 137 0.87 55.21 22.77
CA LEU A 137 2.00 55.99 23.26
C LEU A 137 1.79 57.49 23.04
N TYR A 138 1.29 57.89 21.88
CA TYR A 138 1.00 59.29 21.57
C TYR A 138 -0.06 59.88 22.51
N THR A 139 -1.20 59.19 22.63
CA THR A 139 -2.29 59.63 23.52
C THR A 139 -1.88 59.55 24.99
N GLY A 140 -1.16 58.50 25.41
CA GLY A 140 -0.66 58.36 26.77
C GLY A 140 0.30 59.48 27.18
N ALA A 141 1.19 59.91 26.28
CA ALA A 141 2.12 61.01 26.53
C ALA A 141 1.40 62.37 26.68
N LEU A 142 0.35 62.63 25.88
CA LEU A 142 -0.43 63.86 25.99
C LEU A 142 -1.31 63.88 27.25
N LEU A 143 -1.95 62.75 27.58
CA LEU A 143 -2.85 62.65 28.74
C LEU A 143 -2.10 62.68 30.07
N LEU A 144 -0.79 62.40 30.09
CA LEU A 144 0.04 62.49 31.30
C LEU A 144 0.03 63.88 31.94
N PHE A 145 -0.14 64.93 31.13
CA PHE A 145 -0.21 66.32 31.60
C PHE A 145 -1.60 66.74 32.08
N THR A 146 -2.66 66.01 31.74
CA THR A 146 -4.05 66.34 32.09
C THR A 146 -4.63 65.38 33.13
N HIS A 147 -4.45 64.08 32.94
CA HIS A 147 -4.96 63.01 33.80
C HIS A 147 -3.89 61.93 34.03
N TRP A 148 -3.16 62.06 35.13
CA TRP A 148 -2.03 61.20 35.53
C TRP A 148 -2.35 59.69 35.43
N THR A 149 -3.49 59.27 35.98
CA THR A 149 -3.90 57.85 36.02
C THR A 149 -4.16 57.28 34.62
N VAL A 150 -4.80 58.06 33.75
CA VAL A 150 -5.14 57.62 32.38
C VAL A 150 -3.87 57.55 31.52
N GLY A 151 -2.94 58.50 31.68
CA GLY A 151 -1.63 58.47 31.03
C GLY A 151 -0.81 57.22 31.37
N MET A 152 -0.73 56.83 32.65
CA MET A 152 -0.03 55.60 33.07
C MET A 152 -0.67 54.32 32.47
N PHE A 153 -2.00 54.27 32.37
CA PHE A 153 -2.69 53.12 31.77
C PHE A 153 -2.37 52.98 30.28
N TYR A 154 -2.45 54.06 29.51
CA TYR A 154 -2.14 54.05 28.07
C TYR A 154 -0.67 53.77 27.77
N LEU A 155 0.26 54.29 28.60
CA LEU A 155 1.68 53.92 28.50
C LEU A 155 1.91 52.44 28.82
N GLY A 156 1.22 51.89 29.83
CA GLY A 156 1.25 50.46 30.14
C GLY A 156 0.75 49.61 28.96
N CYS A 157 -0.39 49.98 28.36
CA CYS A 157 -0.91 49.35 27.14
C CYS A 157 0.11 49.42 26.00
N GLY A 158 0.73 50.57 25.75
CA GLY A 158 1.77 50.73 24.74
C GLY A 158 2.98 49.81 24.99
N LEU A 159 3.43 49.69 26.25
CA LEU A 159 4.56 48.85 26.61
C LEU A 159 4.25 47.35 26.49
N THR A 160 3.04 46.92 26.89
CA THR A 160 2.60 45.53 26.69
C THR A 160 2.49 45.19 25.21
N ALA A 161 1.96 46.10 24.38
CA ALA A 161 1.91 45.93 22.93
C ALA A 161 3.31 45.81 22.31
N LEU A 162 4.28 46.59 22.81
CA LEU A 162 5.68 46.50 22.41
C LEU A 162 6.29 45.14 22.80
N GLY A 163 5.99 44.64 23.99
CA GLY A 163 6.39 43.30 24.42
C GLY A 163 5.81 42.19 23.52
N VAL A 164 4.52 42.27 23.18
CA VAL A 164 3.87 41.34 22.25
C VAL A 164 4.51 41.42 20.87
N LEU A 165 4.80 42.62 20.36
CA LEU A 165 5.47 42.83 19.09
C LEU A 165 6.84 42.14 19.05
N LEU A 166 7.63 42.29 20.13
CA LEU A 166 8.98 41.73 20.24
C LEU A 166 8.97 40.20 20.26
N VAL A 167 7.93 39.57 20.81
CA VAL A 167 7.74 38.11 20.79
C VAL A 167 7.14 37.63 19.45
N ALA A 168 6.23 38.40 18.86
CA ALA A 168 5.55 38.03 17.63
C ALA A 168 6.50 37.97 16.42
N VAL A 169 7.47 38.87 16.32
CA VAL A 169 8.46 38.90 15.22
C VAL A 169 9.32 37.62 15.14
N PRO A 170 10.01 37.16 16.21
CA PRO A 170 10.78 35.91 16.16
C PRO A 170 9.88 34.69 16.01
N LEU A 171 8.66 34.70 16.55
CA LEU A 171 7.67 33.64 16.32
C LEU A 171 7.33 33.51 14.83
N LEU A 172 7.14 34.64 14.14
CA LEU A 172 6.86 34.66 12.70
C LEU A 172 8.06 34.18 11.89
N TYR A 173 9.28 34.59 12.27
CA TYR A 173 10.50 34.12 11.62
C TYR A 173 10.70 32.62 11.79
N TRP A 174 10.45 32.10 13.00
CA TRP A 174 10.47 30.67 13.28
C TRP A 174 9.44 29.93 12.44
N LEU A 175 8.21 30.45 12.34
CA LEU A 175 7.15 29.87 11.51
C LEU A 175 7.54 29.81 10.03
N CYS A 176 8.12 30.88 9.47
CA CYS A 176 8.65 30.89 8.10
C CYS A 176 9.75 29.84 7.89
N SER A 177 10.66 29.68 8.86
CA SER A 177 11.71 28.66 8.79
C SER A 177 11.13 27.24 8.80
N VAL A 178 10.12 26.99 9.64
CA VAL A 178 9.40 25.71 9.69
C VAL A 178 8.69 25.43 8.37
N ILE A 179 8.01 26.41 7.77
CA ILE A 179 7.36 26.27 6.47
C ILE A 179 8.38 25.87 5.38
N MET A 180 9.53 26.56 5.33
CA MET A 180 10.59 26.21 4.37
C MET A 180 11.11 24.78 4.54
N GLN A 181 11.27 24.31 5.78
CA GLN A 181 11.67 22.93 6.05
C GLN A 181 10.60 21.92 5.63
N ILE A 182 9.32 22.22 5.88
CA ILE A 182 8.19 21.38 5.47
C ILE A 182 8.19 21.26 3.95
N VAL A 183 8.29 22.38 3.22
CA VAL A 183 8.33 22.40 1.76
C VAL A 183 9.54 21.62 1.23
N ALA A 184 10.73 21.83 1.79
CA ALA A 184 11.95 21.13 1.35
C ALA A 184 11.89 19.62 1.63
N ASN A 185 11.34 19.20 2.77
CA ASN A 185 11.14 17.78 3.07
C ASN A 185 10.07 17.16 2.19
N PHE A 186 8.99 17.89 1.90
CA PHE A 186 7.95 17.43 0.99
C PHE A 186 8.47 17.29 -0.44
N ALA A 187 9.26 18.26 -0.92
CA ALA A 187 9.94 18.20 -2.20
C ALA A 187 10.90 17.00 -2.28
N ARG A 188 11.71 16.75 -1.23
CA ARG A 188 12.57 15.56 -1.16
C ARG A 188 11.78 14.25 -1.12
N TYR A 189 10.65 14.22 -0.41
CA TYR A 189 9.77 13.05 -0.36
C TYR A 189 9.19 12.73 -1.75
N LEU A 190 8.71 13.76 -2.45
CA LEU A 190 8.15 13.62 -3.80
C LEU A 190 9.23 13.20 -4.82
N TYR A 191 10.41 13.83 -4.75
CA TYR A 191 11.55 13.50 -5.60
C TYR A 191 12.01 12.04 -5.40
N ARG A 192 12.13 11.57 -4.16
CA ARG A 192 12.51 10.18 -3.85
C ARG A 192 11.48 9.17 -4.35
N ARG A 193 10.18 9.51 -4.27
CA ARG A 193 9.09 8.62 -4.73
C ARG A 193 9.04 8.50 -6.25
N PHE A 194 9.36 9.56 -6.98
CA PHE A 194 9.46 9.53 -8.45
C PHE A 194 10.79 8.97 -8.97
N SER A 195 11.92 9.31 -8.33
CA SER A 195 13.26 8.84 -8.69
C SER A 195 13.39 7.31 -8.65
N LYS A 196 12.77 6.63 -7.67
CA LYS A 196 12.82 5.16 -7.56
C LYS A 196 12.11 4.41 -8.70
N ARG A 197 11.26 5.05 -9.49
CA ARG A 197 10.60 4.40 -10.65
C ARG A 197 11.51 4.32 -11.88
N ARG A 198 12.54 5.17 -11.99
CA ARG A 198 13.43 5.22 -13.16
C ARG A 198 14.59 4.22 -13.13
N GLN A 199 14.86 3.59 -11.98
CA GLN A 199 15.95 2.61 -11.84
C GLN A 199 15.53 1.14 -12.09
N ARG A 200 14.30 0.90 -12.58
CA ARG A 200 13.86 -0.45 -12.98
C ARG A 200 13.83 -0.66 -14.51
N GLU A 201 14.24 0.33 -15.27
CA GLU A 201 14.25 0.29 -16.74
C GLU A 201 15.66 0.40 -17.35
N VAL A 202 16.72 0.21 -16.54
CA VAL A 202 18.11 0.13 -17.05
C VAL A 202 18.68 -1.23 -16.70
#